data_AF-A0A1A6BEF3-F1
#
_entry.id   AF-A0A1A6BEF3-F1
#
_cell.length_a   1.000
_cell.length_b   1.000
_cell.length_c   1.000
_cell.angle_alpha   90.00
_cell.angle_beta   90.00
_cell.angle_gamma   90.00
#
_symmetry.space_group_name_H-M   'P 1'
#
loop_
_entity.id
_entity.type
_entity.pdbx_description
1 polymer ?
#
loop_
_entity_poly.entity_id
_entity_poly.type
_entity_poly.pdbx_seq_one_letter_code
_entity_poly.pdbx_strand_id
1 'polypeptide(L)'
;MPEPPVAIDPADWVCPLPLRETKRIVLGHGGGGVLSEELIENLFLPAFGGVPGAARDSALLDIAGGRIALTTDSYVVQPLFFPGGNIGDLAVNGTINDLACSGARPVGLTAGFILEEGLELDVLGAVAETMGKAAAAAGVGIVTGDTKVVAKGSADGLFVNTAGVGVVPPGVHVGPERARPGDHVLVSGNLGEHGVAIMSVREGIDFGTVVTTDSAPLHLLVAAMLDVGGAAVHTLRDPTRGGLVASVVEIARAASVGVELDLSAIPVPETVSSACSFLGLDPLQVANEGKMVAFVDPSHSEAVLEAMRARPEGADAAIIGRVVGEHPGMVVGKTPFGTTQVIERQLGEQLPRIC
;
A
#
# COMPACT_ATOMS: atom_id res chain seq x y z
N MET A 1 -10.69 -14.72 -59.06
CA MET A 1 -9.86 -15.64 -58.25
C MET A 1 -10.60 -15.82 -56.92
N PRO A 2 -10.83 -17.05 -56.45
CA PRO A 2 -11.42 -17.26 -55.13
C PRO A 2 -10.42 -16.81 -54.06
N GLU A 3 -10.88 -16.06 -53.06
CA GLU A 3 -10.06 -15.69 -51.90
C GLU A 3 -9.55 -16.97 -51.21
N PRO A 4 -8.28 -17.00 -50.78
CA PRO A 4 -7.75 -18.15 -50.06
C PRO A 4 -8.51 -18.31 -48.72
N PRO A 5 -8.73 -19.56 -48.27
CA PRO A 5 -9.39 -19.81 -46.99
C PRO A 5 -8.56 -19.21 -45.86
N VAL A 6 -9.19 -18.34 -45.06
CA VAL A 6 -8.61 -17.82 -43.82
C VAL A 6 -8.49 -18.98 -42.84
N ALA A 7 -7.27 -19.45 -42.60
CA ALA A 7 -6.98 -20.35 -41.51
C ALA A 7 -7.11 -19.55 -40.21
N ILE A 8 -8.13 -19.87 -39.42
CA ILE A 8 -8.29 -19.30 -38.09
C ILE A 8 -7.22 -19.95 -37.20
N ASP A 9 -6.23 -19.18 -36.76
CA ASP A 9 -5.23 -19.62 -35.78
C ASP A 9 -5.68 -19.19 -34.36
N PRO A 10 -6.11 -20.11 -33.49
CA PRO A 10 -6.48 -19.80 -32.11
C PRO A 10 -5.29 -19.32 -31.25
N ALA A 11 -4.04 -19.53 -31.69
CA ALA A 11 -2.85 -19.02 -31.00
C ALA A 11 -2.67 -17.49 -31.18
N ASP A 12 -3.26 -16.92 -32.25
CA ASP A 12 -3.31 -15.47 -32.49
C ASP A 12 -4.49 -14.79 -31.78
N TRP A 13 -5.30 -15.56 -31.03
CA TRP A 13 -6.41 -15.00 -30.26
C TRP A 13 -5.87 -14.35 -29.00
N VAL A 14 -5.52 -13.08 -29.13
CA VAL A 14 -5.39 -12.20 -27.97
C VAL A 14 -6.81 -11.96 -27.46
N CYS A 15 -7.06 -12.25 -26.17
CA CYS A 15 -8.29 -11.82 -25.52
C CYS A 15 -8.46 -10.31 -25.82
N PRO A 16 -9.56 -9.87 -26.44
CA PRO A 16 -9.74 -8.46 -26.72
C PRO A 16 -9.65 -7.72 -25.39
N LEU A 17 -8.63 -6.86 -25.25
CA LEU A 17 -8.51 -5.94 -24.13
C LEU A 17 -9.89 -5.28 -23.94
N PRO A 18 -10.47 -5.30 -22.73
CA PRO A 18 -11.78 -4.72 -22.50
C PRO A 18 -11.81 -3.29 -23.06
N LEU A 19 -12.89 -2.95 -23.75
CA LEU A 19 -13.04 -1.69 -24.50
C LEU A 19 -12.63 -0.49 -23.63
N ARG A 20 -11.48 0.09 -23.98
CA ARG A 20 -10.73 1.15 -23.27
C ARG A 20 -11.38 2.54 -23.34
N GLU A 21 -12.71 2.64 -23.24
CA GLU A 21 -13.43 3.91 -23.39
C GLU A 21 -14.45 4.16 -22.26
N THR A 22 -13.98 4.32 -21.03
CA THR A 22 -14.79 4.96 -19.98
C THR A 22 -14.72 6.47 -20.16
N LYS A 23 -15.75 7.08 -20.77
CA LYS A 23 -15.87 8.56 -20.89
C LYS A 23 -16.14 9.27 -19.55
N ARG A 24 -16.21 8.53 -18.44
CA ARG A 24 -16.59 8.99 -17.11
C ARG A 24 -15.78 8.26 -16.04
N ILE A 25 -15.55 8.92 -14.92
CA ILE A 25 -14.95 8.30 -13.73
C ILE A 25 -15.92 7.27 -13.16
N VAL A 26 -15.39 6.09 -12.83
CA VAL A 26 -16.06 5.01 -12.09
C VAL A 26 -15.28 4.70 -10.81
N LEU A 27 -15.92 4.04 -9.84
CA LEU A 27 -15.30 3.70 -8.55
C LEU A 27 -13.97 2.93 -8.71
N GLY A 28 -13.88 2.06 -9.71
CA GLY A 28 -12.65 1.30 -9.98
C GLY A 28 -11.40 2.14 -10.23
N HIS A 29 -11.53 3.40 -10.68
CA HIS A 29 -10.37 4.28 -10.83
C HIS A 29 -9.78 4.76 -9.49
N GLY A 30 -10.51 4.65 -8.37
CA GLY A 30 -10.01 4.94 -7.02
C GLY A 30 -9.39 3.72 -6.31
N GLY A 31 -9.42 2.55 -6.94
CA GLY A 31 -9.18 1.27 -6.29
C GLY A 31 -7.74 0.83 -6.09
N GLY A 32 -6.75 1.58 -6.58
CA GLY A 32 -5.33 1.21 -6.55
C GLY A 32 -4.96 0.05 -7.49
N GLY A 33 -5.90 -0.45 -8.29
CA GLY A 33 -5.68 -1.52 -9.28
C GLY A 33 -5.29 -1.00 -10.66
N VAL A 34 -5.46 -1.86 -11.67
CA VAL A 34 -5.12 -1.56 -13.07
C VAL A 34 -5.83 -0.31 -13.59
N LEU A 35 -7.13 -0.13 -13.28
CA LEU A 35 -7.89 1.07 -13.69
C LEU A 35 -7.34 2.38 -13.10
N SER A 36 -6.80 2.35 -11.88
CA SER A 36 -6.16 3.52 -11.26
C SER A 36 -4.85 3.87 -11.95
N GLU A 37 -4.02 2.86 -12.24
CA GLU A 37 -2.77 3.02 -12.99
C GLU A 37 -3.03 3.62 -14.37
N GLU A 38 -4.02 3.10 -15.10
CA GLU A 38 -4.40 3.62 -16.42
C GLU A 38 -4.84 5.08 -16.38
N LEU A 39 -5.59 5.50 -15.34
CA LEU A 39 -6.01 6.90 -15.18
C LEU A 39 -4.79 7.82 -14.95
N ILE A 40 -3.82 7.38 -14.14
CA ILE A 40 -2.59 8.12 -13.88
C ILE A 40 -1.75 8.24 -15.15
N GLU A 41 -1.49 7.13 -15.83
CA GLU A 41 -0.63 7.07 -17.01
C GLU A 41 -1.20 7.82 -18.22
N ASN A 42 -2.52 7.74 -18.44
CA ASN A 42 -3.14 8.27 -19.66
C ASN A 42 -3.76 9.66 -19.49
N LEU A 43 -4.04 10.12 -18.27
CA LEU A 43 -4.64 11.44 -18.02
C LEU A 43 -3.72 12.38 -17.24
N PHE A 44 -3.33 12.00 -16.02
CA PHE A 44 -2.62 12.91 -15.12
C PHE A 44 -1.16 13.14 -15.54
N LEU A 45 -0.39 12.09 -15.78
CA LEU A 45 1.01 12.22 -16.17
C LEU A 45 1.20 13.04 -17.47
N PRO A 46 0.44 12.79 -18.56
CA PRO A 46 0.56 13.61 -19.76
C PRO A 46 0.17 15.07 -19.53
N ALA A 47 -0.88 15.32 -18.74
CA ALA A 47 -1.35 16.68 -18.45
C ALA A 47 -0.36 17.48 -17.58
N PHE A 48 0.41 16.82 -16.71
CA PHE A 48 1.40 17.45 -15.83
C PHE A 48 2.80 17.56 -16.45
N GLY A 49 2.98 17.15 -17.71
CA GLY A 49 4.27 17.23 -18.41
C GLY A 49 5.18 16.01 -18.18
N GLY A 50 4.63 14.92 -17.66
CA GLY A 50 5.33 13.71 -17.26
C GLY A 50 6.07 13.87 -15.93
N VAL A 51 6.29 12.75 -15.25
CA VAL A 51 7.20 12.66 -14.10
C VAL A 51 8.29 11.66 -14.47
N PRO A 52 9.58 12.04 -14.47
CA PRO A 52 10.65 11.10 -14.75
C PRO A 52 10.81 10.10 -13.59
N GLY A 53 10.84 8.81 -13.93
CA GLY A 53 11.17 7.72 -12.99
C GLY A 53 10.02 6.75 -12.72
N ALA A 54 10.31 5.69 -11.97
CA ALA A 54 9.30 4.74 -11.51
C ALA A 54 8.33 5.40 -10.53
N ALA A 55 7.08 4.94 -10.50
CA ALA A 55 6.11 5.35 -9.49
C ALA A 55 6.62 5.00 -8.08
N ARG A 56 6.46 5.93 -7.14
CA ARG A 56 6.92 5.83 -5.74
C ARG A 56 5.82 6.34 -4.81
N ASP A 57 5.90 5.95 -3.54
CA ASP A 57 5.02 6.47 -2.48
C ASP A 57 5.32 7.92 -2.13
N SER A 58 6.49 8.44 -2.49
CA SER A 58 6.82 9.85 -2.33
C SER A 58 7.71 10.38 -3.45
N ALA A 59 7.59 11.67 -3.72
CA ALA A 59 8.51 12.39 -4.59
C ALA A 59 9.80 12.70 -3.83
N LEU A 60 10.94 12.34 -4.44
CA LEU A 60 12.26 12.69 -3.92
C LEU A 60 12.76 13.98 -4.57
N LEU A 61 13.07 14.98 -3.76
CA LEU A 61 13.57 16.28 -4.22
C LEU A 61 14.94 16.57 -3.63
N ASP A 62 15.92 16.86 -4.49
CA ASP A 62 17.23 17.34 -4.06
C ASP A 62 17.16 18.85 -3.80
N ILE A 63 17.55 19.25 -2.59
CA ILE A 63 17.63 20.64 -2.13
C ILE A 63 19.05 20.95 -1.65
N ALA A 64 19.38 22.23 -1.47
CA ALA A 64 20.71 22.63 -1.03
C ALA A 64 21.17 21.97 0.30
N GLY A 65 20.21 21.57 1.16
CA GLY A 65 20.46 20.92 2.45
C GLY A 65 20.41 19.39 2.47
N GLY A 66 20.28 18.73 1.31
CA GLY A 66 20.14 17.28 1.23
C GLY A 66 18.93 16.87 0.39
N ARG A 67 18.34 15.71 0.68
CA ARG A 67 17.19 15.20 -0.05
C ARG A 67 15.96 15.13 0.85
N ILE A 68 14.83 15.57 0.33
CA ILE A 68 13.54 15.45 1.01
C ILE A 68 12.63 14.47 0.26
N ALA A 69 11.74 13.84 1.01
CA ALA A 69 10.61 13.07 0.52
C ALA A 69 9.33 13.90 0.73
N LEU A 70 8.46 13.95 -0.28
CA LEU A 70 7.17 14.63 -0.23
C LEU A 70 6.07 13.67 -0.69
N THR A 71 5.07 13.45 0.14
CA THR A 71 3.89 12.62 -0.19
C THR A 71 2.59 13.35 0.16
N THR A 72 1.49 12.89 -0.42
CA THR A 72 0.14 13.24 -0.01
C THR A 72 -0.81 12.08 -0.29
N ASP A 73 -1.74 11.86 0.62
CA ASP A 73 -2.82 10.91 0.41
C ASP A 73 -4.15 11.47 0.94
N SER A 74 -5.25 10.95 0.39
CA SER A 74 -6.61 11.33 0.78
C SER A 74 -7.38 10.12 1.27
N TYR A 75 -7.84 10.21 2.50
CA TYR A 75 -8.50 9.15 3.23
C TYR A 75 -10.01 9.34 3.10
N VAL A 76 -10.66 8.31 2.59
CA VAL A 76 -12.10 8.28 2.32
C VAL A 76 -12.75 7.04 2.94
N VAL A 77 -12.06 6.38 3.86
CA VAL A 77 -12.51 5.17 4.55
C VAL A 77 -13.96 5.27 5.04
N GLN A 78 -14.68 4.17 4.88
CA GLN A 78 -16.01 3.97 5.45
C GLN A 78 -16.04 2.64 6.18
N PRO A 79 -16.59 2.53 7.40
CA PRO A 79 -17.04 3.61 8.27
C PRO A 79 -15.88 4.52 8.73
N LEU A 80 -16.19 5.70 9.26
CA LEU A 80 -15.17 6.60 9.83
C LEU A 80 -14.46 6.01 11.06
N PHE A 81 -15.14 5.13 11.81
CA PHE A 81 -14.60 4.43 12.98
C PHE A 81 -14.73 2.94 12.78
N PHE A 82 -13.68 2.21 13.12
CA PHE A 82 -13.58 0.77 12.94
C PHE A 82 -12.79 0.15 14.11
N PRO A 83 -12.85 -1.18 14.30
CA PRO A 83 -12.11 -1.83 15.37
C PRO A 83 -10.62 -1.48 15.30
N GLY A 84 -10.10 -0.87 16.36
CA GLY A 84 -8.69 -0.49 16.48
C GLY A 84 -8.32 0.91 15.99
N GLY A 85 -9.19 1.65 15.29
CA GLY A 85 -8.83 2.97 14.75
C GLY A 85 -9.98 3.76 14.13
N ASN A 86 -9.65 4.85 13.46
CA ASN A 86 -10.59 5.67 12.70
C ASN A 86 -9.90 6.35 11.51
N ILE A 87 -10.62 7.19 10.76
CA ILE A 87 -10.03 7.93 9.63
C ILE A 87 -8.85 8.84 10.05
N GLY A 88 -8.79 9.25 11.32
CA GLY A 88 -7.79 10.19 11.83
C GLY A 88 -6.40 9.58 12.02
N ASP A 89 -6.30 8.51 12.81
CA ASP A 89 -5.01 7.81 12.98
C ASP A 89 -4.57 7.16 11.67
N LEU A 90 -5.51 6.64 10.87
CA LEU A 90 -5.24 6.18 9.51
C LEU A 90 -4.57 7.27 8.66
N ALA A 91 -5.12 8.48 8.64
CA ALA A 91 -4.58 9.58 7.84
C ALA A 91 -3.14 9.95 8.24
N VAL A 92 -2.85 9.96 9.53
CA VAL A 92 -1.52 10.26 10.05
C VAL A 92 -0.54 9.12 9.74
N ASN A 93 -0.94 7.88 10.02
CA ASN A 93 -0.08 6.71 9.88
C ASN A 93 0.27 6.44 8.42
N GLY A 94 -0.72 6.44 7.51
CA GLY A 94 -0.49 6.18 6.09
C GLY A 94 0.49 7.19 5.47
N THR A 95 0.30 8.49 5.73
CA THR A 95 1.20 9.53 5.20
C THR A 95 2.63 9.43 5.79
N ILE A 96 2.76 8.96 7.03
CA ILE A 96 4.06 8.65 7.62
C ILE A 96 4.70 7.42 6.96
N ASN A 97 3.89 6.41 6.62
CA ASN A 97 4.34 5.17 6.00
C ASN A 97 4.87 5.41 4.59
N ASP A 98 4.20 6.22 3.78
CA ASP A 98 4.69 6.66 2.47
C ASP A 98 6.09 7.30 2.53
N LEU A 99 6.32 8.18 3.52
CA LEU A 99 7.63 8.79 3.75
C LEU A 99 8.66 7.72 4.16
N ALA A 100 8.25 6.78 5.01
CA ALA A 100 9.09 5.68 5.46
C ALA A 100 9.46 4.72 4.31
N CYS A 101 8.58 4.49 3.33
CA CYS A 101 8.87 3.70 2.13
C CYS A 101 10.01 4.29 1.29
N SER A 102 10.26 5.60 1.41
CA SER A 102 11.40 6.28 0.79
C SER A 102 12.66 6.32 1.66
N GLY A 103 12.62 5.68 2.84
CA GLY A 103 13.65 5.73 3.87
C GLY A 103 13.76 7.11 4.54
N ALA A 104 12.76 7.98 4.39
CA ALA A 104 12.78 9.31 4.95
C ALA A 104 12.37 9.30 6.42
N ARG A 105 13.01 10.17 7.21
CA ARG A 105 12.53 10.51 8.55
C ARG A 105 11.48 11.62 8.42
N PRO A 106 10.21 11.40 8.83
CA PRO A 106 9.19 12.43 8.77
C PRO A 106 9.59 13.66 9.60
N VAL A 107 9.25 14.85 9.12
CA VAL A 107 9.54 16.14 9.77
C VAL A 107 8.26 16.86 10.17
N GLY A 108 7.23 16.83 9.32
CA GLY A 108 5.95 17.45 9.61
C GLY A 108 4.88 17.05 8.61
N LEU A 109 3.63 17.13 9.07
CA LEU A 109 2.43 16.82 8.31
C LEU A 109 1.55 18.05 8.14
N THR A 110 0.75 18.08 7.09
CA THR A 110 -0.38 19.00 6.92
C THR A 110 -1.69 18.23 6.96
N ALA A 111 -2.77 18.84 7.43
CA ALA A 111 -4.10 18.23 7.45
C ALA A 111 -5.17 19.12 6.78
N GLY A 112 -5.74 18.65 5.67
CA GLY A 112 -6.88 19.26 4.99
C GLY A 112 -8.16 18.49 5.25
N PHE A 113 -9.22 19.17 5.65
CA PHE A 113 -10.52 18.55 5.96
C PHE A 113 -11.61 18.99 4.99
N ILE A 114 -12.37 18.02 4.46
CA ILE A 114 -13.62 18.26 3.73
C ILE A 114 -14.75 17.65 4.56
N LEU A 115 -15.56 18.53 5.14
CA LEU A 115 -16.65 18.19 6.06
C LEU A 115 -17.99 18.32 5.37
N GLU A 116 -18.90 17.38 5.57
CA GLU A 116 -20.30 17.53 5.18
C GLU A 116 -21.07 18.38 6.20
N GLU A 117 -21.92 19.31 5.72
CA GLU A 117 -22.86 20.04 6.56
C GLU A 117 -23.77 19.09 7.36
N GLY A 118 -23.75 19.24 8.68
CA GLY A 118 -24.51 18.39 9.61
C GLY A 118 -23.69 17.26 10.24
N LEU A 119 -22.39 17.13 9.94
CA LEU A 119 -21.49 16.26 10.68
C LEU A 119 -21.43 16.69 12.15
N GLU A 120 -21.62 15.74 13.06
CA GLU A 120 -21.58 15.98 14.50
C GLU A 120 -20.18 16.42 14.97
N LEU A 121 -20.11 17.45 15.80
CA LEU A 121 -18.84 17.96 16.33
C LEU A 121 -18.11 16.91 17.19
N ASP A 122 -18.84 16.03 17.87
CA ASP A 122 -18.24 14.95 18.67
C ASP A 122 -17.50 13.94 17.78
N VAL A 123 -18.03 13.67 16.57
CA VAL A 123 -17.36 12.83 15.56
C VAL A 123 -16.06 13.48 15.09
N LEU A 124 -16.13 14.76 14.70
CA LEU A 124 -14.94 15.50 14.27
C LEU A 124 -13.90 15.63 15.39
N GLY A 125 -14.36 15.89 16.62
CA GLY A 125 -13.51 16.00 17.80
C GLY A 125 -12.77 14.70 18.10
N ALA A 126 -13.45 13.55 18.02
CA ALA A 126 -12.82 12.25 18.21
C ALA A 126 -11.78 11.93 17.12
N VAL A 127 -12.04 12.29 15.87
CA VAL A 127 -11.06 12.15 14.77
C VAL A 127 -9.85 13.07 14.98
N ALA A 128 -10.08 14.33 15.36
CA ALA A 128 -8.98 15.26 15.63
C ALA A 128 -8.11 14.78 16.81
N GLU A 129 -8.72 14.20 17.85
CA GLU A 129 -8.00 13.65 18.99
C GLU A 129 -7.14 12.43 18.60
N THR A 130 -7.63 11.51 17.77
CA THR A 130 -6.84 10.36 17.30
C THR A 130 -5.71 10.79 16.36
N MET A 131 -5.94 11.76 15.47
CA MET A 131 -4.86 12.37 14.67
C MET A 131 -3.76 12.94 15.57
N GLY A 132 -4.14 13.73 16.59
CA GLY A 132 -3.19 14.31 17.54
C GLY A 132 -2.39 13.25 18.31
N LYS A 133 -3.06 12.17 18.75
CA LYS A 133 -2.40 11.04 19.43
C LYS A 133 -1.44 10.29 18.53
N ALA A 134 -1.84 9.97 17.30
CA ALA A 134 -0.98 9.28 16.33
C ALA A 134 0.26 10.12 15.98
N ALA A 135 0.07 11.42 15.72
CA ALA A 135 1.14 12.36 15.43
C ALA A 135 2.13 12.48 16.61
N ALA A 136 1.60 12.59 17.84
CA ALA A 136 2.42 12.65 19.04
C ALA A 136 3.18 11.33 19.30
N ALA A 137 2.55 10.17 19.10
CA ALA A 137 3.17 8.86 19.24
C ALA A 137 4.30 8.65 18.22
N ALA A 138 4.12 9.16 17.00
CA ALA A 138 5.16 9.17 15.98
C ALA A 138 6.25 10.23 16.19
N GLY A 139 6.04 11.21 17.08
CA GLY A 139 6.96 12.33 17.26
C GLY A 139 6.98 13.29 16.07
N VAL A 140 5.90 13.36 15.29
CA VAL A 140 5.77 14.19 14.08
C VAL A 140 4.64 15.19 14.27
N GLY A 141 4.87 16.48 14.05
CA GLY A 141 3.84 17.50 14.22
C GLY A 141 2.91 17.62 13.01
N ILE A 142 1.62 17.83 13.24
CA ILE A 142 0.72 18.41 12.25
C ILE A 142 0.92 19.93 12.31
N VAL A 143 1.62 20.50 11.33
CA VAL A 143 2.17 21.87 11.41
C VAL A 143 1.32 22.94 10.72
N THR A 144 0.41 22.55 9.83
CA THR A 144 -0.56 23.44 9.19
C THR A 144 -1.76 22.65 8.67
N GLY A 145 -2.84 23.34 8.31
CA GLY A 145 -4.02 22.67 7.76
C GLY A 145 -5.02 23.61 7.10
N ASP A 146 -6.07 23.02 6.57
CA ASP A 146 -7.20 23.72 5.96
C ASP A 146 -8.52 23.02 6.30
N THR A 147 -9.62 23.77 6.31
CA THR A 147 -10.95 23.20 6.56
C THR A 147 -11.96 23.78 5.57
N LYS A 148 -12.74 22.89 4.96
CA LYS A 148 -13.86 23.22 4.07
C LYS A 148 -15.10 22.46 4.50
N VAL A 149 -16.24 23.16 4.48
CA VAL A 149 -17.56 22.57 4.71
C VAL A 149 -18.32 22.61 3.39
N VAL A 150 -18.83 21.45 2.95
CA VAL A 150 -19.66 21.32 1.74
C VAL A 150 -21.12 21.12 2.13
N ALA A 151 -22.03 21.44 1.20
CA ALA A 151 -23.46 21.24 1.44
C ALA A 151 -23.80 19.77 1.66
N LYS A 152 -24.85 19.51 2.43
CA LYS A 152 -25.38 18.17 2.67
C LYS A 152 -25.58 17.38 1.35
N GLY A 153 -25.12 16.13 1.32
CA GLY A 153 -25.12 15.24 0.17
C GLY A 153 -23.98 15.44 -0.82
N SER A 154 -23.05 16.38 -0.57
CA SER A 154 -21.91 16.66 -1.46
C SER A 154 -20.62 15.93 -1.06
N ALA A 155 -20.56 15.40 0.16
CA ALA A 155 -19.55 14.48 0.66
C ALA A 155 -20.27 13.42 1.50
N ASP A 156 -19.59 12.33 1.87
CA ASP A 156 -20.14 11.30 2.75
C ASP A 156 -19.53 11.42 4.15
N GLY A 157 -20.01 12.40 4.91
CA GLY A 157 -19.53 12.72 6.26
C GLY A 157 -18.23 13.49 6.31
N LEU A 158 -17.09 12.82 6.10
CA LEU A 158 -15.75 13.37 6.34
C LEU A 158 -14.71 12.77 5.40
N PHE A 159 -13.95 13.62 4.69
CA PHE A 159 -12.71 13.24 4.02
C PHE A 159 -11.53 14.02 4.63
N VAL A 160 -10.41 13.33 4.77
CA VAL A 160 -9.16 13.90 5.30
C VAL A 160 -8.09 13.75 4.25
N ASN A 161 -7.42 14.85 3.90
CA ASN A 161 -6.17 14.80 3.15
C ASN A 161 -5.03 15.11 4.10
N THR A 162 -3.96 14.32 4.02
CA THR A 162 -2.71 14.65 4.68
C THR A 162 -1.60 14.71 3.65
N ALA A 163 -0.66 15.61 3.86
CA ALA A 163 0.59 15.66 3.12
C ALA A 163 1.74 15.67 4.12
N GLY A 164 2.85 15.07 3.73
CA GLY A 164 3.99 14.88 4.62
C GLY A 164 5.29 15.28 3.95
N VAL A 165 6.18 15.88 4.72
CA VAL A 165 7.58 16.09 4.32
C VAL A 165 8.51 15.33 5.26
N GLY A 166 9.47 14.63 4.69
CA GLY A 166 10.52 13.91 5.40
C GLY A 166 11.90 14.22 4.84
N VAL A 167 12.94 13.99 5.64
CA VAL A 167 14.35 14.10 5.21
C VAL A 167 14.89 12.71 4.97
N VAL A 168 15.45 12.48 3.79
CA VAL A 168 16.14 11.22 3.47
C VAL A 168 17.57 11.31 4.01
N PRO A 169 17.99 10.42 4.93
CA PRO A 169 19.35 10.45 5.47
C PRO A 169 20.41 10.23 4.37
N PRO A 170 21.61 10.82 4.50
CA PRO A 170 22.71 10.57 3.57
C PRO A 170 23.03 9.07 3.45
N GLY A 171 23.24 8.59 2.22
CA GLY A 171 23.54 7.19 1.94
C GLY A 171 22.32 6.27 1.91
N VAL A 172 21.13 6.76 2.26
CA VAL A 172 19.88 6.01 2.10
C VAL A 172 19.36 6.19 0.68
N HIS A 173 19.22 5.07 -0.02
CA HIS A 173 18.76 5.04 -1.41
C HIS A 173 17.74 3.92 -1.53
N VAL A 174 16.53 4.08 -1.02
CA VAL A 174 15.47 3.09 -1.20
C VAL A 174 14.64 3.44 -2.43
N GLY A 175 14.26 2.43 -3.23
CA GLY A 175 13.41 2.66 -4.38
C GLY A 175 13.02 1.36 -5.10
N PRO A 176 11.86 1.32 -5.76
CA PRO A 176 11.36 0.13 -6.43
C PRO A 176 12.33 -0.41 -7.49
N GLU A 177 13.07 0.46 -8.18
CA GLU A 177 14.06 0.09 -9.20
C GLU A 177 15.30 -0.63 -8.66
N ARG A 178 15.47 -0.73 -7.33
CA ARG A 178 16.66 -1.34 -6.72
C ARG A 178 16.52 -2.83 -6.42
N ALA A 179 15.30 -3.37 -6.48
CA ALA A 179 15.11 -4.81 -6.32
C ALA A 179 15.93 -5.55 -7.38
N ARG A 180 16.65 -6.59 -6.97
CA ARG A 180 17.56 -7.32 -7.87
C ARG A 180 17.55 -8.82 -7.59
N PRO A 181 17.87 -9.66 -8.60
CA PRO A 181 17.92 -11.10 -8.40
C PRO A 181 18.80 -11.49 -7.20
N GLY A 182 18.27 -12.38 -6.37
CA GLY A 182 18.89 -12.81 -5.13
C GLY A 182 18.30 -12.17 -3.89
N ASP A 183 17.73 -10.96 -3.95
CA ASP A 183 17.14 -10.31 -2.76
C ASP A 183 16.08 -11.20 -2.09
N HIS A 184 16.09 -11.22 -0.75
CA HIS A 184 14.99 -11.80 0.02
C HIS A 184 13.84 -10.80 0.12
N VAL A 185 12.60 -11.30 0.04
CA VAL A 185 11.36 -10.52 0.22
C VAL A 185 10.84 -10.78 1.63
N LEU A 186 10.71 -9.71 2.42
CA LEU A 186 10.24 -9.74 3.80
C LEU A 186 8.91 -9.00 3.92
N VAL A 187 8.08 -9.42 4.86
CA VAL A 187 6.93 -8.63 5.35
C VAL A 187 7.09 -8.37 6.84
N SER A 188 6.59 -7.23 7.32
CA SER A 188 6.71 -6.85 8.73
C SER A 188 5.76 -7.58 9.68
N GLY A 189 4.73 -8.25 9.18
CA GLY A 189 3.85 -9.03 10.04
C GLY A 189 2.62 -9.56 9.33
N ASN A 190 1.64 -9.95 10.13
CA ASN A 190 0.34 -10.48 9.70
C ASN A 190 -0.32 -9.60 8.63
N LEU A 191 -0.90 -10.21 7.60
CA LEU A 191 -1.57 -9.48 6.52
C LEU A 191 -3.10 -9.62 6.59
N GLY A 192 -3.80 -8.60 6.08
CA GLY A 192 -5.26 -8.57 5.85
C GLY A 192 -6.08 -8.08 7.04
N GLU A 193 -5.46 -7.67 8.14
CA GLU A 193 -6.15 -7.25 9.38
C GLU A 193 -7.01 -5.99 9.17
N HIS A 194 -6.47 -4.93 8.56
CA HIS A 194 -7.23 -3.70 8.30
C HIS A 194 -8.49 -3.95 7.47
N GLY A 195 -8.38 -4.61 6.31
CA GLY A 195 -9.57 -4.81 5.50
C GLY A 195 -10.63 -5.70 6.14
N VAL A 196 -10.24 -6.71 6.92
CA VAL A 196 -11.22 -7.51 7.70
C VAL A 196 -11.85 -6.67 8.81
N ALA A 197 -11.09 -5.80 9.49
CA ALA A 197 -11.64 -4.88 10.48
C ALA A 197 -12.69 -3.93 9.87
N ILE A 198 -12.43 -3.36 8.70
CA ILE A 198 -13.39 -2.53 7.97
C ILE A 198 -14.64 -3.33 7.57
N MET A 199 -14.45 -4.52 7.01
CA MET A 199 -15.56 -5.36 6.52
C MET A 199 -16.45 -5.89 7.64
N SER A 200 -15.87 -6.18 8.82
CA SER A 200 -16.64 -6.62 9.98
C SER A 200 -17.74 -5.63 10.37
N VAL A 201 -17.47 -4.32 10.27
CA VAL A 201 -18.45 -3.27 10.57
C VAL A 201 -19.45 -3.10 9.43
N ARG A 202 -18.99 -3.12 8.17
CA ARG A 202 -19.86 -2.89 7.01
C ARG A 202 -20.91 -3.98 6.82
N GLU A 203 -20.49 -5.22 6.94
CA GLU A 203 -21.35 -6.38 6.73
C GLU A 203 -22.07 -6.81 8.03
N GLY A 204 -21.73 -6.18 9.16
CA GLY A 204 -22.24 -6.55 10.48
C GLY A 204 -21.89 -7.99 10.86
N ILE A 205 -20.75 -8.49 10.37
CA ILE A 205 -20.31 -9.88 10.57
C ILE A 205 -19.47 -9.95 11.84
N ASP A 206 -19.94 -10.77 12.79
CA ASP A 206 -19.16 -11.17 13.95
C ASP A 206 -18.43 -12.49 13.65
N PHE A 207 -17.09 -12.43 13.61
CA PHE A 207 -16.23 -13.59 13.39
C PHE A 207 -15.91 -14.35 14.70
N GLY A 208 -16.65 -14.07 15.78
CA GLY A 208 -16.43 -14.65 17.12
C GLY A 208 -15.24 -14.04 17.87
N THR A 209 -14.40 -13.26 17.16
CA THR A 209 -13.33 -12.44 17.71
C THR A 209 -13.25 -11.14 16.91
N VAL A 210 -12.97 -10.02 17.60
CA VAL A 210 -12.84 -8.72 16.96
C VAL A 210 -11.45 -8.63 16.32
N VAL A 211 -11.40 -8.63 14.99
CA VAL A 211 -10.19 -8.27 14.23
C VAL A 211 -10.09 -6.76 14.22
N THR A 212 -8.96 -6.23 14.72
CA THR A 212 -8.66 -4.80 14.71
C THR A 212 -7.75 -4.43 13.55
N THR A 213 -7.85 -3.20 13.07
CA THR A 213 -6.89 -2.68 12.09
C THR A 213 -5.46 -2.78 12.61
N ASP A 214 -4.53 -3.00 11.70
CA ASP A 214 -3.09 -2.92 11.93
C ASP A 214 -2.52 -1.50 11.80
N SER A 215 -3.37 -0.47 11.61
CA SER A 215 -2.90 0.91 11.32
C SER A 215 -1.89 1.38 12.36
N ALA A 216 -0.67 1.67 11.89
CA ALA A 216 0.44 2.08 12.74
C ALA A 216 1.50 2.84 11.93
N PRO A 217 2.25 3.77 12.55
CA PRO A 217 3.34 4.48 11.88
C PRO A 217 4.61 3.62 11.83
N LEU A 218 5.16 3.41 10.63
CA LEU A 218 6.24 2.45 10.38
C LEU A 218 7.63 3.09 10.27
N HIS A 219 7.74 4.42 10.34
CA HIS A 219 9.02 5.11 10.20
C HIS A 219 10.08 4.67 11.22
N LEU A 220 9.71 4.26 12.44
CA LEU A 220 10.65 3.71 13.43
C LEU A 220 11.06 2.26 13.13
N LEU A 221 10.15 1.46 12.55
CA LEU A 221 10.46 0.14 12.03
C LEU A 221 11.50 0.26 10.90
N VAL A 222 11.23 1.15 9.94
CA VAL A 222 12.16 1.42 8.83
C VAL A 222 13.51 1.95 9.32
N ALA A 223 13.52 2.86 10.31
CA ALA A 223 14.77 3.32 10.91
C ALA A 223 15.60 2.16 11.48
N ALA A 224 14.98 1.24 12.23
CA ALA A 224 15.67 0.07 12.77
C ALA A 224 16.21 -0.86 11.66
N MET A 225 15.46 -1.04 10.57
CA MET A 225 15.92 -1.81 9.41
C MET A 225 17.12 -1.15 8.72
N LEU A 226 17.09 0.16 8.54
CA LEU A 226 18.17 0.93 7.90
C LEU A 226 19.42 1.02 8.77
N ASP A 227 19.28 1.07 10.10
CA ASP A 227 20.42 1.07 11.03
C ASP A 227 21.26 -0.21 10.91
N VAL A 228 20.62 -1.34 10.63
CA VAL A 228 21.29 -2.65 10.51
C VAL A 228 21.63 -3.00 9.06
N GLY A 229 20.72 -2.76 8.12
CA GLY A 229 20.88 -3.14 6.72
C GLY A 229 21.51 -2.06 5.85
N GLY A 230 21.36 -0.78 6.19
CA GLY A 230 21.87 0.35 5.40
C GLY A 230 21.49 0.23 3.92
N ALA A 231 22.50 0.25 3.04
CA ALA A 231 22.31 0.14 1.60
C ALA A 231 21.84 -1.25 1.11
N ALA A 232 21.87 -2.28 1.97
CA ALA A 232 21.37 -3.62 1.68
C ALA A 232 19.84 -3.70 1.72
N VAL A 233 19.16 -2.71 2.29
CA VAL A 233 17.72 -2.52 2.10
C VAL A 233 17.52 -1.81 0.76
N HIS A 234 16.98 -2.53 -0.22
CA HIS A 234 16.85 -2.05 -1.59
C HIS A 234 15.53 -1.34 -1.83
N THR A 235 14.45 -2.00 -1.45
CA THR A 235 13.08 -1.53 -1.69
C THR A 235 12.26 -1.66 -0.43
N LEU A 236 11.40 -0.67 -0.19
CA LEU A 236 10.37 -0.66 0.84
C LEU A 236 9.05 -0.21 0.19
N ARG A 237 7.95 -0.84 0.57
CA ARG A 237 6.59 -0.53 0.10
C ARG A 237 5.58 -0.97 1.14
N ASP A 238 4.63 -0.13 1.48
CA ASP A 238 3.51 -0.46 2.35
C ASP A 238 2.36 -1.08 1.52
N PRO A 239 1.84 -2.26 1.91
CA PRO A 239 0.83 -2.97 1.12
C PRO A 239 -0.58 -2.49 1.43
N THR A 240 -0.87 -1.22 1.09
CA THR A 240 -2.19 -0.57 1.20
C THR A 240 -3.15 -1.11 0.13
N ARG A 241 -3.67 -0.27 -0.79
CA ARG A 241 -4.63 -0.71 -1.81
C ARG A 241 -4.03 -1.80 -2.73
N GLY A 242 -4.76 -2.90 -2.88
CA GLY A 242 -4.31 -4.08 -3.63
C GLY A 242 -3.35 -5.00 -2.87
N GLY A 243 -3.02 -4.65 -1.61
CA GLY A 243 -2.31 -5.51 -0.66
C GLY A 243 -0.88 -5.86 -1.06
N LEU A 244 -0.42 -7.01 -0.56
CA LEU A 244 0.90 -7.56 -0.84
C LEU A 244 1.09 -7.79 -2.34
N VAL A 245 0.04 -8.30 -3.02
CA VAL A 245 0.10 -8.63 -4.44
C VAL A 245 0.40 -7.40 -5.28
N ALA A 246 -0.34 -6.31 -5.10
CA ALA A 246 -0.08 -5.07 -5.85
C ALA A 246 1.34 -4.56 -5.62
N SER A 247 1.76 -4.51 -4.35
CA SER A 247 3.10 -4.03 -3.96
C SER A 247 4.22 -4.82 -4.65
N VAL A 248 4.18 -6.15 -4.57
CA VAL A 248 5.25 -6.99 -5.12
C VAL A 248 5.23 -6.99 -6.65
N VAL A 249 4.05 -6.99 -7.29
CA VAL A 249 3.93 -6.93 -8.75
C VAL A 249 4.42 -5.60 -9.30
N GLU A 250 4.09 -4.48 -8.66
CA GLU A 250 4.56 -3.15 -9.05
C GLU A 250 6.09 -3.05 -8.95
N ILE A 251 6.68 -3.57 -7.87
CA ILE A 251 8.14 -3.61 -7.70
C ILE A 251 8.79 -4.51 -8.75
N ALA A 252 8.23 -5.71 -9.00
CA ALA A 252 8.76 -6.64 -10.00
C ALA A 252 8.79 -5.99 -11.40
N ARG A 253 7.74 -5.25 -11.77
CA ARG A 253 7.67 -4.49 -13.03
C ARG A 253 8.67 -3.34 -13.06
N ALA A 254 8.71 -2.51 -12.01
CA ALA A 254 9.58 -1.35 -11.94
C ALA A 254 11.07 -1.71 -11.99
N ALA A 255 11.48 -2.80 -11.34
CA ALA A 255 12.85 -3.31 -11.36
C ALA A 255 13.15 -4.24 -12.54
N SER A 256 12.14 -4.65 -13.33
CA SER A 256 12.28 -5.66 -14.39
C SER A 256 12.90 -6.97 -13.90
N VAL A 257 12.36 -7.50 -12.80
CA VAL A 257 12.79 -8.76 -12.15
C VAL A 257 11.61 -9.70 -11.94
N GLY A 258 11.87 -10.99 -11.74
CA GLY A 258 10.84 -11.93 -11.27
C GLY A 258 10.82 -12.00 -9.75
N VAL A 259 9.69 -12.36 -9.16
CA VAL A 259 9.58 -12.62 -7.71
C VAL A 259 8.92 -13.97 -7.46
N GLU A 260 9.55 -14.81 -6.65
CA GLU A 260 8.99 -16.07 -6.16
C GLU A 260 8.60 -15.92 -4.68
N LEU A 261 7.32 -16.04 -4.37
CA LEU A 261 6.80 -16.06 -3.00
C LEU A 261 6.56 -17.50 -2.54
N ASP A 262 6.91 -17.81 -1.29
CA ASP A 262 6.47 -19.02 -0.60
C ASP A 262 5.15 -18.71 0.11
N LEU A 263 4.03 -19.19 -0.46
CA LEU A 263 2.70 -18.91 0.06
C LEU A 263 2.49 -19.48 1.46
N SER A 264 3.26 -20.49 1.87
CA SER A 264 3.17 -21.08 3.21
C SER A 264 3.92 -20.28 4.28
N ALA A 265 4.84 -19.40 3.87
CA ALA A 265 5.61 -18.54 4.76
C ALA A 265 4.92 -17.20 5.05
N ILE A 266 3.87 -16.85 4.31
CA ILE A 266 3.18 -15.56 4.47
C ILE A 266 2.29 -15.61 5.73
N PRO A 267 2.52 -14.73 6.71
CA PRO A 267 1.73 -14.70 7.94
C PRO A 267 0.34 -14.10 7.66
N VAL A 268 -0.69 -14.95 7.74
CA VAL A 268 -2.10 -14.55 7.69
C VAL A 268 -2.80 -15.18 8.90
N PRO A 269 -3.39 -14.38 9.82
CA PRO A 269 -4.13 -14.91 10.95
C PRO A 269 -5.28 -15.80 10.51
N GLU A 270 -5.58 -16.87 11.25
CA GLU A 270 -6.67 -17.80 10.92
C GLU A 270 -8.03 -17.08 10.84
N THR A 271 -8.26 -16.10 11.73
CA THR A 271 -9.46 -15.25 11.74
C THR A 271 -9.59 -14.45 10.45
N VAL A 272 -8.49 -13.86 9.97
CA VAL A 272 -8.44 -13.11 8.69
C VAL A 272 -8.66 -14.06 7.52
N SER A 273 -7.95 -15.20 7.48
CA SER A 273 -8.10 -16.18 6.41
C SER A 273 -9.53 -16.72 6.32
N SER A 274 -10.16 -16.97 7.47
CA SER A 274 -11.55 -17.46 7.53
C SER A 274 -12.55 -16.40 7.07
N ALA A 275 -12.37 -15.15 7.49
CA ALA A 275 -13.19 -14.02 7.07
C ALA A 275 -13.08 -13.76 5.56
N CYS A 276 -11.85 -13.70 5.03
CA CYS A 276 -11.60 -13.56 3.60
C CYS A 276 -12.20 -14.74 2.81
N SER A 277 -12.03 -15.98 3.28
CA SER A 277 -12.63 -17.16 2.63
C SER A 277 -14.16 -17.09 2.59
N PHE A 278 -14.79 -16.65 3.68
CA PHE A 278 -16.24 -16.48 3.75
C PHE A 278 -16.75 -15.40 2.78
N LEU A 279 -16.00 -14.30 2.63
CA LEU A 279 -16.32 -13.17 1.77
C LEU A 279 -15.90 -13.37 0.30
N GLY A 280 -15.19 -14.45 -0.02
CA GLY A 280 -14.65 -14.68 -1.37
C GLY A 280 -13.50 -13.74 -1.73
N LEU A 281 -12.76 -13.26 -0.73
CA LEU A 281 -11.62 -12.37 -0.85
C LEU A 281 -10.31 -13.12 -0.70
N ASP A 282 -9.24 -12.59 -1.30
CA ASP A 282 -7.88 -13.08 -1.11
C ASP A 282 -7.18 -12.19 -0.07
N PRO A 283 -6.76 -12.71 1.09
CA PRO A 283 -6.12 -11.89 2.13
C PRO A 283 -4.84 -11.19 1.66
N LEU A 284 -4.18 -11.72 0.62
CA LEU A 284 -2.97 -11.11 0.06
C LEU A 284 -3.25 -9.85 -0.77
N GLN A 285 -4.51 -9.62 -1.12
CA GLN A 285 -4.97 -8.49 -1.94
C GLN A 285 -5.77 -7.46 -1.15
N VAL A 286 -6.03 -7.77 0.12
CA VAL A 286 -6.68 -6.88 1.07
C VAL A 286 -5.67 -5.87 1.62
N ALA A 287 -6.12 -4.64 1.83
CA ALA A 287 -5.28 -3.55 2.30
C ALA A 287 -4.79 -3.74 3.74
N ASN A 288 -3.58 -3.23 3.98
CA ASN A 288 -2.89 -3.19 5.26
C ASN A 288 -2.46 -1.75 5.52
N GLU A 289 -2.55 -1.28 6.77
CA GLU A 289 -2.30 0.14 7.11
C GLU A 289 -1.18 0.31 8.15
N GLY A 290 -0.52 -0.79 8.50
CA GLY A 290 0.68 -0.81 9.34
C GLY A 290 1.57 -2.00 9.04
N LYS A 291 1.70 -2.37 7.76
CA LYS A 291 2.69 -3.36 7.29
C LYS A 291 3.65 -2.78 6.27
N MET A 292 4.80 -3.41 6.15
CA MET A 292 5.86 -3.08 5.19
C MET A 292 6.27 -4.35 4.45
N VAL A 293 6.49 -4.23 3.14
CA VAL A 293 7.17 -5.20 2.28
C VAL A 293 8.58 -4.67 2.00
N ALA A 294 9.59 -5.50 2.20
CA ALA A 294 10.99 -5.11 2.05
C ALA A 294 11.77 -6.09 1.16
N PHE A 295 12.62 -5.56 0.29
CA PHE A 295 13.53 -6.32 -0.55
C PHE A 295 14.95 -6.07 -0.04
N VAL A 296 15.59 -7.13 0.46
CA VAL A 296 16.83 -7.02 1.23
C VAL A 296 17.87 -8.00 0.70
N ASP A 297 19.12 -7.55 0.59
CA ASP A 297 20.23 -8.42 0.25
C ASP A 297 20.31 -9.64 1.20
N PRO A 298 20.49 -10.87 0.70
CA PRO A 298 20.51 -12.07 1.54
C PRO A 298 21.52 -12.01 2.68
N SER A 299 22.67 -11.33 2.47
CA SER A 299 23.72 -11.20 3.47
C SER A 299 23.30 -10.41 4.72
N HIS A 300 22.23 -9.63 4.64
CA HIS A 300 21.70 -8.81 5.75
C HIS A 300 20.25 -9.18 6.12
N SER A 301 19.59 -10.04 5.34
CA SER A 301 18.17 -10.38 5.51
C SER A 301 17.80 -10.84 6.93
N GLU A 302 18.57 -11.75 7.53
CA GLU A 302 18.33 -12.23 8.91
C GLU A 302 18.51 -11.11 9.95
N ALA A 303 19.54 -10.28 9.81
CA ALA A 303 19.80 -9.19 10.75
C ALA A 303 18.70 -8.11 10.65
N VAL A 304 18.22 -7.82 9.45
CA VAL A 304 17.08 -6.92 9.23
C VAL A 304 15.80 -7.53 9.79
N LEU A 305 15.57 -8.84 9.60
CA LEU A 305 14.42 -9.55 10.16
C LEU A 305 14.42 -9.51 11.70
N GLU A 306 15.57 -9.70 12.34
CA GLU A 306 15.72 -9.54 13.80
C GLU A 306 15.42 -8.10 14.24
N ALA A 307 15.90 -7.10 13.51
CA ALA A 307 15.62 -5.69 13.80
C ALA A 307 14.11 -5.36 13.67
N MET A 308 13.42 -5.95 12.68
CA MET A 308 11.97 -5.83 12.55
C MET A 308 11.26 -6.46 13.75
N ARG A 309 11.62 -7.69 14.13
CA ARG A 309 11.00 -8.42 15.25
C ARG A 309 11.22 -7.77 16.62
N ALA A 310 12.26 -6.95 16.75
CA ALA A 310 12.51 -6.16 17.96
C ALA A 310 11.54 -4.97 18.13
N ARG A 311 10.70 -4.69 17.12
CA ARG A 311 9.71 -3.62 17.12
C ARG A 311 8.30 -4.19 17.24
N PRO A 312 7.37 -3.55 17.98
CA PRO A 312 5.98 -4.03 18.09
C PRO A 312 5.29 -4.23 16.74
N GLU A 313 5.51 -3.30 15.81
CA GLU A 313 4.91 -3.30 14.46
C GLU A 313 5.51 -4.39 13.55
N GLY A 314 6.66 -4.96 13.95
CA GLY A 314 7.42 -5.95 13.22
C GLY A 314 7.48 -7.34 13.89
N ALA A 315 6.73 -7.56 14.98
CA ALA A 315 6.88 -8.74 15.84
C ALA A 315 6.69 -10.07 15.09
N ASP A 316 5.78 -10.09 14.13
CA ASP A 316 5.45 -11.26 13.29
C ASP A 316 6.17 -11.22 11.93
N ALA A 317 7.24 -10.43 11.78
CA ALA A 317 7.94 -10.31 10.51
C ALA A 317 8.46 -11.66 10.01
N ALA A 318 8.43 -11.85 8.69
CA ALA A 318 8.81 -13.10 8.04
C ALA A 318 9.49 -12.83 6.69
N ILE A 319 10.44 -13.70 6.32
CA ILE A 319 10.92 -13.83 4.94
C ILE A 319 9.90 -14.69 4.19
N ILE A 320 9.32 -14.14 3.13
CA ILE A 320 8.20 -14.76 2.39
C ILE A 320 8.57 -15.14 0.96
N GLY A 321 9.80 -14.88 0.52
CA GLY A 321 10.18 -15.14 -0.86
C GLY A 321 11.53 -14.56 -1.24
N ARG A 322 11.76 -14.52 -2.55
CA ARG A 322 13.00 -13.99 -3.14
C ARG A 322 12.76 -13.40 -4.53
N VAL A 323 13.66 -12.52 -4.93
CA VAL A 323 13.75 -12.03 -6.30
C VAL A 323 14.56 -13.01 -7.15
N VAL A 324 14.08 -13.29 -8.35
CA VAL A 324 14.68 -14.21 -9.31
C VAL A 324 14.97 -13.50 -10.64
N GLY A 325 15.84 -14.10 -11.46
CA GLY A 325 16.19 -13.54 -12.78
C GLY A 325 15.22 -13.95 -13.88
N GLU A 326 14.45 -15.01 -13.63
CA GLU A 326 13.46 -15.57 -14.54
C GLU A 326 12.16 -14.74 -14.55
N HIS A 327 11.44 -14.78 -15.69
CA HIS A 327 10.13 -14.13 -15.86
C HIS A 327 10.04 -12.67 -15.32
N PRO A 328 10.86 -11.74 -15.86
CA PRO A 328 10.86 -10.33 -15.47
C PRO A 328 9.46 -9.70 -15.48
N GLY A 329 9.13 -8.94 -14.44
CA GLY A 329 7.84 -8.28 -14.29
C GLY A 329 6.70 -9.19 -13.82
N MET A 330 6.99 -10.46 -13.49
CA MET A 330 6.01 -11.42 -13.00
C MET A 330 6.29 -11.83 -11.56
N VAL A 331 5.22 -12.13 -10.84
CA VAL A 331 5.26 -12.70 -9.50
C VAL A 331 4.63 -14.08 -9.56
N VAL A 332 5.29 -15.06 -8.95
CA VAL A 332 4.80 -16.43 -8.86
C VAL A 332 4.77 -16.88 -7.41
N GLY A 333 3.74 -17.64 -7.04
CA GLY A 333 3.56 -18.22 -5.72
C GLY A 333 3.83 -19.71 -5.74
N LYS A 334 4.73 -20.17 -4.88
CA LYS A 334 4.92 -21.58 -4.58
C LYS A 334 3.86 -22.01 -3.56
N THR A 335 3.02 -22.96 -3.94
CA THR A 335 1.97 -23.50 -3.09
C THR A 335 2.54 -24.50 -2.07
N PRO A 336 1.79 -24.81 -0.99
CA PRO A 336 2.16 -25.89 -0.05
C PRO A 336 2.33 -27.26 -0.71
N PHE A 337 1.76 -27.47 -1.91
CA PHE A 337 1.86 -28.71 -2.68
C PHE A 337 3.09 -28.76 -3.60
N GLY A 338 3.95 -27.73 -3.56
CA GLY A 338 5.15 -27.65 -4.37
C GLY A 338 4.90 -27.26 -5.83
N THR A 339 3.68 -26.84 -6.18
CA THR A 339 3.36 -26.26 -7.50
C THR A 339 3.60 -24.75 -7.50
N THR A 340 3.75 -24.17 -8.68
CA THR A 340 3.91 -22.73 -8.88
C THR A 340 2.70 -22.18 -9.63
N GLN A 341 2.15 -21.06 -9.17
CA GLN A 341 1.07 -20.33 -9.85
C GLN A 341 1.47 -18.88 -10.08
N VAL A 342 0.99 -18.27 -11.16
CA VAL A 342 1.17 -16.82 -11.37
C VAL A 342 0.26 -16.07 -10.40
N ILE A 343 0.79 -15.04 -9.77
CA ILE A 343 0.04 -14.11 -8.92
C ILE A 343 -0.18 -12.82 -9.72
N GLU A 344 -1.43 -12.51 -10.00
CA GLU A 344 -1.80 -11.33 -10.80
C GLU A 344 -2.53 -10.28 -9.95
N ARG A 345 -2.31 -9.01 -10.31
CA ARG A 345 -3.09 -7.89 -9.76
C ARG A 345 -4.53 -7.97 -10.25
N GLN A 346 -5.45 -7.60 -9.38
CA GLN A 346 -6.84 -7.44 -9.79
C GLN A 346 -7.07 -6.20 -10.67
N LEU A 347 -8.11 -6.29 -11.51
CA LEU A 347 -8.49 -5.23 -12.43
C LEU A 347 -8.97 -3.95 -11.70
N GLY A 348 -9.57 -4.09 -10.51
CA GLY A 348 -10.07 -2.98 -9.70
C GLY A 348 -10.15 -3.33 -8.21
N GLU A 349 -10.68 -2.41 -7.40
CA GLU A 349 -10.83 -2.58 -5.94
C GLU A 349 -11.82 -3.71 -5.62
N GLN A 350 -11.45 -4.60 -4.68
CA GLN A 350 -12.42 -5.53 -4.09
C GLN A 350 -13.34 -4.83 -3.09
N LEU A 351 -12.82 -3.85 -2.38
CA LEU A 351 -13.45 -3.26 -1.20
C LEU A 351 -13.42 -1.73 -1.31
N PRO A 352 -14.41 -1.10 -1.98
CA PRO A 352 -14.41 0.35 -2.17
C PRO A 352 -14.31 1.11 -0.86
N ARG A 353 -13.51 2.17 -0.82
CA ARG A 353 -13.34 3.05 0.37
C ARG A 353 -12.73 2.34 1.58
N ILE A 354 -11.78 1.46 1.34
CA ILE A 354 -11.09 0.76 2.44
C ILE A 354 -10.17 1.69 3.23
N CYS A 355 -9.58 2.70 2.59
CA CYS A 355 -8.71 3.72 3.17
C CYS A 355 -9.17 5.14 2.80
#